data_AF-A0A8S7S0Q9-F1
#
_entry.id   AF-A0A8S7S0Q9-F1
#
_cell.length_a   1.000
_cell.length_b   1.000
_cell.length_c   1.000
_cell.angle_alpha   90.00
_cell.angle_beta   90.00
_cell.angle_gamma   90.00
#
_symmetry.space_group_name_H-M   'P 1'
#
loop_
_entity.id
_entity.type
_entity.pdbx_description
1 polymer ?
#
loop_
_entity_poly.entity_id
_entity_poly.type
_entity_poly.pdbx_seq_one_letter_code
_entity_poly.pdbx_strand_id
1 'polypeptide(L)'
;QLVAASCEPGISISKLALENGINANLLFKWRQQWREGKLLLPSSESPQLLPVTLDAAAEQPESLAEDPETLSISCEVTFRHGTLRFNGNVSEKLLTLLIQELKR
;
A
#
# COMPACT_ATOMS: atom_id res chain seq x y z
N GLN A 1 6.81 5.91 -14.17
CA GLN A 1 7.42 5.67 -15.50
C GLN A 1 6.40 5.48 -16.63
N LEU A 2 5.25 4.84 -16.39
CA LEU A 2 4.22 4.56 -17.41
C LEU A 2 3.64 5.81 -18.13
N VAL A 3 3.39 6.89 -17.39
CA VAL A 3 2.87 8.15 -17.96
C VAL A 3 3.88 8.81 -18.89
N ALA A 4 5.17 8.78 -18.52
CA ALA A 4 6.26 9.28 -19.34
C ALA A 4 6.44 8.46 -20.63
N ALA A 5 6.40 7.12 -20.54
CA ALA A 5 6.43 6.24 -21.71
C ALA A 5 5.24 6.47 -22.66
N SER A 6 4.06 6.81 -22.12
CA SER A 6 2.87 7.14 -22.93
C SER A 6 2.95 8.46 -23.73
N CYS A 7 3.96 9.29 -23.45
CA CYS A 7 4.21 10.54 -24.16
C CYS A 7 5.12 10.37 -25.39
N GLU A 8 5.72 9.19 -25.59
CA GLU A 8 6.57 8.95 -26.76
C GLU A 8 5.74 8.92 -28.06
N PRO A 9 6.22 9.57 -29.13
CA PRO A 9 5.52 9.60 -30.40
C PRO A 9 5.41 8.19 -30.99
N GLY A 10 4.20 7.79 -31.38
CA GLY A 10 3.91 6.46 -31.94
C GLY A 10 3.43 5.43 -30.92
N ILE A 11 3.39 5.75 -29.63
CA ILE A 11 2.85 4.85 -28.61
C ILE A 11 1.32 4.91 -28.56
N SER A 12 0.69 3.74 -28.72
CA SER A 12 -0.75 3.59 -28.51
C SER A 12 -1.04 3.46 -27.02
N ILE A 13 -1.78 4.42 -26.48
CA ILE A 13 -2.20 4.47 -25.07
C ILE A 13 -2.99 3.20 -24.71
N SER A 14 -3.89 2.76 -25.60
CA SER A 14 -4.72 1.58 -25.35
C SER A 14 -3.90 0.29 -25.30
N LYS A 15 -2.88 0.17 -26.17
CA LYS A 15 -1.97 -0.98 -26.16
C LYS A 15 -1.11 -0.98 -24.90
N LEU A 16 -0.51 0.16 -24.56
CA LEU A 16 0.32 0.30 -23.37
C LEU A 16 -0.48 0.06 -22.08
N ALA A 17 -1.73 0.53 -22.04
CA ALA A 17 -2.63 0.29 -20.91
C ALA A 17 -2.98 -1.19 -20.77
N LEU A 18 -3.26 -1.89 -21.88
CA LEU A 18 -3.54 -3.32 -21.88
C LEU A 18 -2.35 -4.16 -21.41
N GLU A 19 -1.14 -3.85 -21.92
CA GLU A 19 0.11 -4.53 -21.52
C GLU A 19 0.42 -4.36 -20.02
N ASN A 20 0.03 -3.23 -19.45
CA ASN A 20 0.23 -2.93 -18.03
C ASN A 20 -1.01 -3.28 -17.17
N GLY A 21 -2.07 -3.85 -17.76
CA GLY A 21 -3.30 -4.21 -17.04
C GLY A 21 -4.05 -3.02 -16.44
N ILE A 22 -3.87 -1.80 -16.98
CA ILE A 22 -4.54 -0.59 -16.49
C ILE A 22 -5.60 -0.07 -17.47
N ASN A 23 -6.50 0.76 -16.97
CA ASN A 23 -7.52 1.39 -17.81
C ASN A 23 -6.91 2.47 -18.72
N ALA A 24 -7.14 2.41 -20.02
CA ALA A 24 -6.64 3.39 -21.00
C ALA A 24 -7.12 4.82 -20.71
N ASN A 25 -8.33 5.00 -20.18
CA ASN A 25 -8.86 6.32 -19.81
C ASN A 25 -8.08 6.93 -18.64
N LEU A 26 -7.59 6.09 -17.72
CA LEU A 26 -6.80 6.54 -16.59
C LEU A 26 -5.42 7.02 -17.06
N LEU A 27 -4.78 6.24 -17.93
CA LEU A 27 -3.50 6.63 -18.54
C LEU A 27 -3.63 7.91 -19.38
N PHE A 28 -4.72 8.09 -20.11
CA PHE A 28 -5.00 9.32 -20.85
C PHE A 28 -5.11 10.55 -19.93
N LYS A 29 -5.86 10.42 -18.82
CA LYS A 29 -6.00 11.50 -17.82
C LYS A 29 -4.66 11.84 -17.16
N TRP A 30 -3.88 10.83 -16.79
CA TRP A 30 -2.56 11.04 -16.22
C TRP A 30 -1.59 11.69 -17.20
N ARG A 31 -1.60 11.29 -18.47
CA ARG A 31 -0.80 11.92 -19.52
C ARG A 31 -1.16 13.40 -19.69
N GLN A 32 -2.45 13.71 -19.62
CA GLN A 32 -2.91 15.09 -19.68
C GLN A 32 -2.44 15.91 -18.47
N GLN A 33 -2.61 15.39 -17.26
CA GLN A 33 -2.14 16.04 -16.03
C GLN A 33 -0.62 16.22 -15.98
N TRP A 34 0.13 15.28 -16.55
CA TRP A 34 1.59 15.36 -16.69
C TRP A 34 2.00 16.49 -17.65
N ARG A 35 1.35 16.61 -18.81
CA ARG A 35 1.60 17.73 -19.74
C ARG A 35 1.21 19.09 -19.16
N GLU A 36 0.18 19.12 -18.33
CA GLU A 36 -0.25 20.32 -17.60
C GLU A 36 0.63 20.65 -16.39
N GLY A 37 1.66 19.84 -16.09
CA GLY A 37 2.53 20.05 -14.93
C GLY A 37 1.84 19.84 -13.57
N LYS A 38 0.60 19.32 -13.57
CA LYS A 38 -0.19 19.05 -12.36
C LYS A 38 0.16 17.72 -11.72
N LEU A 39 0.69 16.79 -12.51
CA LEU A 39 1.29 15.57 -11.99
C LEU A 39 2.72 15.92 -11.52
N LEU A 40 2.80 16.77 -10.50
CA LEU A 40 4.04 16.96 -9.78
C LEU A 40 4.37 15.60 -9.18
N LEU A 41 5.50 15.01 -9.59
CA LEU A 41 6.15 14.07 -8.67
C LEU A 41 6.27 14.82 -7.34
N PRO A 42 6.06 14.16 -6.18
CA PRO A 42 6.40 14.80 -4.91
C PRO A 42 7.78 15.41 -5.12
N SER A 43 7.85 16.74 -4.97
CA SER A 43 9.08 17.50 -5.23
C SER A 43 10.21 16.68 -4.65
N SER A 44 11.30 16.54 -5.41
CA SER A 44 12.55 15.98 -4.89
C SER A 44 13.16 16.90 -3.81
N GLU A 45 12.34 17.63 -3.05
CA GLU A 45 12.67 18.06 -1.70
C GLU A 45 12.76 16.80 -0.88
N SER A 46 13.99 16.39 -0.58
CA SER A 46 14.26 15.50 0.54
C SER A 46 13.37 15.90 1.72
N PRO A 47 12.64 14.97 2.37
CA PRO A 47 11.76 15.32 3.48
C PRO A 47 12.56 16.13 4.50
N GLN A 48 12.14 17.37 4.73
CA GLN A 48 12.85 18.27 5.63
C GLN A 48 12.56 17.80 7.07
N LEU A 49 13.59 17.29 7.74
CA LEU A 49 13.49 16.91 9.15
C LEU A 49 13.36 18.19 9.98
N LEU A 50 12.24 18.32 10.70
CA LEU A 50 12.03 19.42 11.64
C LEU A 50 12.69 19.08 12.99
N PRO A 51 13.58 19.93 13.52
CA PRO A 51 14.21 19.67 14.81
C PRO A 51 13.17 19.79 15.94
N VAL A 52 13.00 18.70 16.69
CA VAL A 52 12.20 18.68 17.92
C VAL A 52 13.19 18.74 19.10
N THR A 53 13.22 19.86 19.82
CA THR A 53 13.96 19.97 21.08
C THR A 53 13.21 19.21 22.16
N LEU A 54 13.83 18.14 22.68
CA LEU A 54 13.37 17.43 23.86
C LEU A 54 13.97 18.12 25.09
N ASP A 55 13.14 18.71 25.94
CA ASP A 55 13.59 19.29 27.20
C ASP A 55 14.12 18.17 28.12
N ALA A 56 15.38 18.35 28.53
CA ALA A 56 16.17 17.40 29.30
C ALA A 56 15.74 17.36 30.78
N ALA A 57 14.50 16.94 31.06
CA ALA A 57 14.19 16.28 32.33
C ALA A 57 14.57 14.81 32.18
N ALA A 58 15.86 14.55 32.38
CA ALA A 58 16.47 13.23 32.28
C ALA A 58 15.99 12.33 33.42
N GLU A 59 14.93 11.57 33.17
CA GLU A 59 14.96 10.15 33.48
C GLU A 59 15.24 9.43 32.16
N GLN A 60 16.27 8.59 32.18
CA GLN A 60 16.68 7.68 31.12
C GLN A 60 15.45 7.22 30.31
N PRO A 61 15.47 7.25 28.95
CA PRO A 61 14.37 6.65 28.23
C PRO A 61 14.36 5.19 28.61
N GLU A 62 13.40 4.81 29.46
CA GLU A 62 12.86 3.47 29.47
C GLU A 62 12.73 3.10 28.00
N SER A 63 13.28 1.94 27.63
CA SER A 63 13.01 1.38 26.32
C SER A 63 11.49 1.28 26.24
N LEU A 64 10.86 2.28 25.63
CA LEU A 64 9.51 2.18 25.12
C LEU A 64 9.65 1.07 24.13
N ALA A 65 9.27 -0.11 24.60
CA ALA A 65 9.03 -1.27 23.79
C ALA A 65 8.36 -0.73 22.53
N GLU A 66 9.03 -0.92 21.39
CA GLU A 66 8.33 -0.91 20.12
C GLU A 66 7.10 -1.78 20.38
N ASP A 67 5.92 -1.17 20.43
CA ASP A 67 4.68 -1.92 20.35
C ASP A 67 4.89 -2.76 19.10
N PRO A 68 5.03 -4.09 19.24
CA PRO A 68 5.48 -4.92 18.13
C PRO A 68 4.56 -4.56 16.99
N GLU A 69 5.13 -4.03 15.89
CA GLU A 69 4.37 -3.81 14.66
C GLU A 69 3.53 -5.06 14.51
N THR A 70 2.23 -4.93 14.79
CA THR A 70 1.39 -6.12 14.91
C THR A 70 1.30 -6.57 13.47
N LEU A 71 2.16 -7.53 13.12
CA LEU A 71 2.28 -8.13 11.81
C LEU A 71 0.84 -8.38 11.41
N SER A 72 0.34 -7.53 10.51
CA SER A 72 -1.08 -7.46 10.20
C SER A 72 -1.36 -8.62 9.26
N ILE A 73 -1.33 -9.82 9.83
CA ILE A 73 -1.48 -11.06 9.12
C ILE A 73 -2.93 -11.11 8.66
N SER A 74 -3.13 -11.30 7.36
CA SER A 74 -4.43 -11.62 6.81
C SER A 74 -4.54 -13.13 6.60
N CYS A 75 -5.64 -13.72 7.04
CA CYS A 75 -5.96 -15.13 6.83
C CYS A 75 -7.24 -15.21 6.02
N GLU A 76 -7.20 -15.95 4.91
CA GLU A 76 -8.34 -16.11 4.01
C GLU A 76 -8.69 -17.59 3.86
N VAL A 77 -9.98 -17.90 4.02
CA VAL A 77 -10.53 -19.25 3.85
C VAL A 77 -11.61 -19.21 2.79
N THR A 78 -11.40 -19.96 1.71
CA THR A 78 -12.34 -20.05 0.58
C THR A 78 -13.19 -21.31 0.69
N PHE A 79 -14.51 -21.13 0.67
CA PHE A 79 -15.52 -22.19 0.63
C PHE A 79 -16.20 -22.23 -0.74
N ARG A 80 -16.94 -23.31 -1.03
CA ARG A 80 -17.73 -23.44 -2.27
C ARG A 80 -18.76 -22.31 -2.48
N HIS A 81 -19.22 -21.68 -1.40
CA HIS A 81 -20.29 -20.67 -1.42
C HIS A 81 -19.84 -19.26 -0.97
N GLY A 82 -18.54 -19.04 -0.76
CA GLY A 82 -18.03 -17.72 -0.34
C GLY A 82 -16.65 -17.77 0.29
N THR A 83 -16.13 -16.59 0.65
CA THR A 83 -14.79 -16.43 1.22
C THR A 83 -14.88 -15.70 2.56
N LEU A 84 -14.17 -16.21 3.56
CA LEU A 84 -14.03 -15.62 4.88
C LEU A 84 -12.61 -15.06 5.04
N ARG A 85 -12.48 -13.77 5.37
CA ARG A 85 -11.18 -13.10 5.52
C ARG A 85 -11.05 -12.45 6.89
N PHE A 86 -9.94 -12.74 7.56
CA PHE A 86 -9.51 -12.14 8.82
C PHE A 86 -8.33 -11.23 8.54
N ASN A 87 -8.31 -10.02 9.11
CA ASN A 87 -7.23 -9.07 8.97
C ASN A 87 -6.76 -8.63 10.37
N GLY A 88 -5.45 -8.52 10.57
CA GLY A 88 -4.86 -8.00 11.80
C GLY A 88 -4.23 -9.09 12.66
N ASN A 89 -4.46 -9.05 13.98
CA ASN A 89 -3.86 -10.01 14.91
C ASN A 89 -4.59 -11.37 14.87
N VAL A 90 -4.14 -12.25 13.97
CA VAL A 90 -4.64 -13.62 13.85
C VAL A 90 -3.93 -14.51 14.88
N SER A 91 -4.62 -14.84 15.97
CA SER A 91 -4.08 -15.74 17.01
C SER A 91 -4.20 -17.22 16.64
N GLU A 92 -3.28 -18.06 17.15
CA GLU A 92 -3.29 -19.52 16.97
C GLU A 92 -4.59 -20.17 17.48
N LYS A 93 -5.12 -19.67 18.61
CA LYS A 93 -6.38 -20.15 19.20
C LYS A 93 -7.56 -19.93 18.24
N LEU A 94 -7.63 -18.77 17.60
CA LEU A 94 -8.66 -18.45 16.61
C LEU A 94 -8.56 -19.38 15.39
N LEU A 95 -7.35 -19.60 14.86
CA LEU A 95 -7.13 -20.52 13.74
C LEU A 95 -7.52 -21.96 14.09
N THR A 96 -7.19 -22.41 15.30
CA THR A 96 -7.52 -23.77 15.76
C THR A 96 -9.04 -23.98 15.85
N LEU A 97 -9.76 -23.01 16.44
CA LEU A 97 -11.22 -23.06 16.51
C LEU A 97 -11.86 -23.05 15.12
N LEU A 98 -11.36 -22.20 14.21
CA LEU A 98 -11.85 -22.16 12.83
C LEU A 98 -11.65 -23.51 12.13
N ILE A 99 -10.47 -24.11 12.22
CA ILE A 99 -10.21 -25.42 11.60
C ILE A 99 -11.12 -26.49 12.21
N GLN A 100 -11.39 -26.44 13.52
CA GLN A 100 -12.28 -27.39 14.18
C GLN A 100 -13.73 -27.27 13.70
N GLU A 101 -14.27 -26.05 13.62
CA GLU A 101 -15.64 -25.82 13.13
C GLU A 101 -15.80 -26.16 11.64
N LEU A 102 -14.76 -25.96 10.84
CA LEU A 102 -14.78 -26.33 9.42
C LEU A 102 -14.64 -27.83 9.16
N LYS A 103 -14.09 -28.57 10.11
CA LYS A 103 -14.00 -30.04 10.07
C LYS A 103 -15.27 -30.74 10.56
N ARG A 104 -16.21 -29.99 11.14
CA ARG A 104 -17.46 -30.51 11.67
C ARG A 104 -18.49 -30.69 10.56
#